data_AF-A0A2E7LAH3-F1
#
_entry.id   AF-A0A2E7LAH3-F1
#
_cell.length_a   1.000
_cell.length_b   1.000
_cell.length_c   1.000
_cell.angle_alpha   90.00
_cell.angle_beta   90.00
_cell.angle_gamma   90.00
#
_symmetry.space_group_name_H-M   'P 1'
#
loop_
_entity.id
_entity.type
_entity.pdbx_description
1 polymer ?
#
loop_
_entity_poly.entity_id
_entity_poly.type
_entity_poly.pdbx_seq_one_letter_code
_entity_poly.pdbx_strand_id
1 'polypeptide(L)'
;MKVRETALFCLVALAGGFASSDEERAVFVRWCMPVASAAEASPQKPGHNGRPVVPVSRKNDNRNVTMPARGAVRENTDAAADKWGQQIDVRPEFYAARDVPAFQITLTRKWYQIAAHAWGNYGPLEFWIVGSSQDAARQLDQEYCRVRKQKDPARQIRDCLRRGHNFVTYATDGSAGLNTRRNENEKWSGFIITMSGKYPGPEEEDYMPVVLHEYFHVYQHAHIVSRKASVRERLNRKHPWWSEGGAEYMAQLLYSRQPGVRSGYLRQTMERKLKSIEDLREGERISEIPYGKRGIIAYDLGAWFIAFLIHKTSEEAYRVKFFKDLNEEGFEKSFSKSFGRSADELLQEFHETFLTLRRAEMLRILP
;
A
#
# COMPACT_ATOMS: atom_id res chain seq x y z
N MET A 1 32.51 18.50 -1.76
CA MET A 1 32.19 17.89 -3.07
C MET A 1 30.78 17.30 -3.00
N LYS A 2 29.87 17.81 -3.83
CA LYS A 2 28.45 17.45 -3.87
C LYS A 2 28.28 16.04 -4.45
N VAL A 3 27.84 15.08 -3.65
CA VAL A 3 27.39 13.77 -4.12
C VAL A 3 25.87 13.85 -4.27
N ARG A 4 25.40 13.72 -5.51
CA ARG A 4 23.98 13.63 -5.85
C ARG A 4 23.50 12.23 -5.50
N GLU A 5 22.53 12.13 -4.60
CA GLU A 5 21.87 10.88 -4.24
C GLU A 5 20.53 10.77 -4.98
N THR A 6 20.39 9.77 -5.84
CA THR A 6 19.14 9.43 -6.53
C THR A 6 18.27 8.58 -5.61
N ALA A 7 17.02 9.00 -5.39
CA ALA A 7 16.02 8.35 -4.54
C ALA A 7 15.15 7.37 -5.36
N LEU A 8 14.69 6.26 -4.76
CA LEU A 8 13.68 5.38 -5.34
C LEU A 8 12.47 5.20 -4.39
N PHE A 9 11.30 5.02 -5.01
CA PHE A 9 9.97 5.34 -4.53
C PHE A 9 9.21 4.13 -3.94
N CYS A 10 8.60 4.30 -2.76
CA CYS A 10 7.30 3.68 -2.45
C CYS A 10 6.24 4.75 -2.75
N LEU A 11 5.40 4.52 -3.77
CA LEU A 11 4.38 5.45 -4.22
C LEU A 11 3.01 4.81 -3.96
N VAL A 12 2.32 5.28 -2.93
CA VAL A 12 0.85 5.17 -2.89
C VAL A 12 0.34 6.04 -4.03
N ALA A 13 -0.26 5.42 -5.04
CA ALA A 13 -0.78 6.12 -6.21
C ALA A 13 -1.93 7.08 -5.82
N LEU A 14 -1.59 8.33 -5.54
CA LEU A 14 -2.49 9.49 -5.66
C LEU A 14 -2.28 10.11 -7.04
N ALA A 15 -3.38 10.30 -7.76
CA ALA A 15 -3.39 10.54 -9.20
C ALA A 15 -2.78 11.89 -9.64
N GLY A 16 -2.05 11.85 -10.76
CA GLY A 16 -2.17 12.83 -11.85
C GLY A 16 -1.07 13.89 -11.98
N GLY A 17 -0.06 13.63 -12.82
CA GLY A 17 0.85 14.68 -13.30
C GLY A 17 1.94 14.12 -14.23
N PHE A 18 1.93 14.53 -15.49
CA PHE A 18 2.91 14.20 -16.53
C PHE A 18 4.31 14.76 -16.20
N ALA A 19 5.37 13.97 -16.42
CA ALA A 19 6.69 14.48 -16.82
C ALA A 19 7.52 13.38 -17.49
N SER A 20 8.23 13.75 -18.56
CA SER A 20 8.97 12.92 -19.50
C SER A 20 10.48 13.03 -19.30
N SER A 21 11.23 11.95 -19.50
CA SER A 21 12.36 11.85 -20.45
C SER A 21 13.22 10.60 -20.18
N ASP A 22 13.61 9.96 -21.28
CA ASP A 22 14.49 8.79 -21.38
C ASP A 22 15.96 9.12 -21.04
N GLU A 23 16.43 8.82 -19.82
CA GLU A 23 17.86 8.58 -19.52
C GLU A 23 18.01 8.24 -18.02
N GLU A 24 17.92 6.95 -17.64
CA GLU A 24 18.54 6.38 -16.42
C GLU A 24 18.22 4.86 -16.33
N ARG A 25 18.86 4.07 -17.21
CA ARG A 25 18.94 2.61 -17.09
C ARG A 25 20.34 2.24 -16.62
N ALA A 26 20.49 1.79 -15.37
CA ALA A 26 21.30 0.64 -14.93
C ALA A 26 21.58 0.64 -13.42
N VAL A 27 21.47 -0.56 -12.81
CA VAL A 27 21.99 -1.02 -11.49
C VAL A 27 21.08 -0.79 -10.25
N PHE A 28 20.36 -1.84 -9.78
CA PHE A 28 19.51 -1.83 -8.57
C PHE A 28 19.38 -3.24 -7.93
N VAL A 29 19.89 -3.44 -6.69
CA VAL A 29 19.49 -4.48 -5.69
C VAL A 29 19.96 -4.02 -4.28
N ARG A 30 19.25 -4.48 -3.21
CA ARG A 30 19.65 -4.60 -1.77
C ARG A 30 18.99 -3.51 -0.88
N TRP A 31 18.13 -3.77 0.11
CA TRP A 31 18.35 -4.59 1.30
C TRP A 31 17.04 -4.86 2.08
N CYS A 32 16.83 -6.13 2.46
CA CYS A 32 16.45 -6.56 3.81
C CYS A 32 17.51 -7.59 4.33
N MET A 33 18.80 -7.17 4.42
CA MET A 33 19.99 -7.71 5.19
C MET A 33 20.55 -9.17 4.98
N PRO A 34 21.86 -9.55 5.22
CA PRO A 34 23.19 -8.89 5.33
C PRO A 34 24.26 -9.27 4.24
N VAL A 35 25.56 -9.01 4.49
CA VAL A 35 26.72 -8.91 3.56
C VAL A 35 27.25 -10.23 2.93
N ALA A 36 27.56 -10.21 1.62
CA ALA A 36 28.70 -10.90 0.95
C ALA A 36 29.05 -10.19 -0.37
N SER A 37 30.25 -10.40 -0.90
CA SER A 37 31.07 -9.54 -1.79
C SER A 37 31.30 -10.10 -3.21
N ALA A 38 31.83 -9.25 -4.11
CA ALA A 38 32.49 -9.49 -5.42
C ALA A 38 31.56 -9.73 -6.64
N ALA A 39 31.82 -9.28 -7.88
CA ALA A 39 32.84 -8.43 -8.52
C ALA A 39 32.32 -7.96 -9.90
N GLU A 40 32.99 -6.97 -10.49
CA GLU A 40 32.70 -6.16 -11.69
C GLU A 40 32.65 -6.92 -13.04
N ALA A 41 31.92 -6.36 -14.03
CA ALA A 41 32.45 -5.98 -15.36
C ALA A 41 31.36 -5.37 -16.29
N SER A 42 31.61 -4.13 -16.75
CA SER A 42 31.09 -3.54 -18.01
C SER A 42 32.09 -3.88 -19.15
N PRO A 43 31.87 -3.63 -20.48
CA PRO A 43 31.30 -2.39 -21.03
C PRO A 43 30.61 -2.42 -22.43
N GLN A 44 30.18 -1.22 -22.85
CA GLN A 44 30.16 -0.63 -24.23
C GLN A 44 28.91 -0.72 -25.15
N LYS A 45 28.41 0.48 -25.52
CA LYS A 45 27.64 0.86 -26.74
C LYS A 45 28.62 1.37 -27.84
N PRO A 46 28.24 1.48 -29.14
CA PRO A 46 27.60 2.70 -29.73
C PRO A 46 26.56 2.32 -30.85
N GLY A 47 25.80 3.17 -31.57
CA GLY A 47 25.74 4.61 -31.84
C GLY A 47 24.57 4.96 -32.78
N HIS A 48 24.50 6.25 -33.16
CA HIS A 48 23.45 7.06 -33.83
C HIS A 48 22.80 6.62 -35.17
N ASN A 49 21.59 7.13 -35.50
CA ASN A 49 21.36 8.28 -36.42
C ASN A 49 19.88 8.51 -36.85
N GLY A 50 19.51 9.78 -37.06
CA GLY A 50 18.63 10.22 -38.18
C GLY A 50 17.13 10.50 -37.96
N ARG A 51 16.76 11.79 -37.93
CA ARG A 51 15.41 12.36 -38.26
C ARG A 51 15.27 12.55 -39.81
N PRO A 52 14.24 13.20 -40.44
CA PRO A 52 13.02 13.90 -39.96
C PRO A 52 11.72 13.69 -40.82
N VAL A 53 10.67 14.45 -40.47
CA VAL A 53 9.72 15.23 -41.32
C VAL A 53 8.21 14.96 -41.08
N VAL A 54 7.50 16.09 -40.91
CA VAL A 54 6.07 16.43 -40.63
C VAL A 54 5.51 17.04 -41.96
N PRO A 55 4.23 17.44 -42.22
CA PRO A 55 2.97 17.53 -41.43
C PRO A 55 1.73 16.95 -42.17
N VAL A 56 0.53 17.06 -41.57
CA VAL A 56 -0.57 17.91 -42.10
C VAL A 56 -1.84 17.82 -41.23
N SER A 57 -2.38 19.02 -41.04
CA SER A 57 -3.60 19.47 -40.35
C SER A 57 -4.91 18.88 -40.90
N ARG A 58 -5.96 18.83 -40.06
CA ARG A 58 -7.32 19.26 -40.45
C ARG A 58 -8.23 19.47 -39.23
N LYS A 59 -8.77 20.69 -39.15
CA LYS A 59 -9.92 21.11 -38.36
C LYS A 59 -11.20 20.45 -38.86
N ASN A 60 -12.20 20.26 -38.00
CA ASN A 60 -13.53 20.79 -38.27
C ASN A 60 -14.46 20.79 -37.04
N ASP A 61 -15.12 21.93 -36.90
CA ASP A 61 -16.28 22.25 -36.07
C ASP A 61 -17.53 21.46 -36.49
N ASN A 62 -18.42 21.19 -35.52
CA ASN A 62 -19.85 21.53 -35.60
C ASN A 62 -20.58 21.07 -34.32
N ARG A 63 -21.09 22.01 -33.50
CA ARG A 63 -22.47 22.56 -33.47
C ARG A 63 -23.48 21.73 -32.65
N ASN A 64 -23.91 22.37 -31.56
CA ASN A 64 -25.09 22.10 -30.73
C ASN A 64 -26.33 21.76 -31.58
N VAL A 65 -26.98 20.61 -31.40
CA VAL A 65 -27.94 20.21 -30.34
C VAL A 65 -29.16 21.13 -30.26
N THR A 66 -30.27 20.64 -30.81
CA THR A 66 -31.64 21.11 -30.61
C THR A 66 -32.37 20.05 -29.77
N MET A 67 -32.93 20.44 -28.63
CA MET A 67 -33.76 19.58 -27.76
C MET A 67 -35.24 19.71 -28.15
N PRO A 68 -36.03 18.63 -28.00
CA PRO A 68 -37.35 18.75 -27.43
C PRO A 68 -37.54 17.87 -26.19
N ALA A 69 -38.53 18.26 -25.41
CA ALA A 69 -38.71 17.94 -24.00
C ALA A 69 -39.49 16.64 -23.71
N ARG A 70 -39.32 16.19 -22.46
CA ARG A 70 -40.22 15.38 -21.61
C ARG A 70 -40.55 13.94 -22.07
N GLY A 71 -39.82 13.01 -21.48
CA GLY A 71 -40.31 11.69 -21.10
C GLY A 71 -39.79 11.39 -19.70
N ALA A 72 -40.69 11.14 -18.75
CA ALA A 72 -40.34 10.74 -17.39
C ALA A 72 -39.59 9.39 -17.44
N VAL A 73 -38.27 9.43 -17.32
CA VAL A 73 -37.47 8.24 -17.10
C VAL A 73 -37.57 7.93 -15.62
N ARG A 74 -38.26 6.82 -15.31
CA ARG A 74 -38.21 6.19 -13.99
C ARG A 74 -36.73 6.03 -13.62
N GLU A 75 -36.29 6.75 -12.58
CA GLU A 75 -35.02 6.47 -11.94
C GLU A 75 -35.03 5.01 -11.52
N ASN A 76 -34.20 4.22 -12.22
CA ASN A 76 -33.94 2.84 -11.88
C ASN A 76 -33.17 2.85 -10.56
N THR A 77 -33.92 2.89 -9.46
CA THR A 77 -33.46 2.85 -8.07
C THR A 77 -33.10 1.42 -7.70
N ASP A 78 -32.11 0.86 -8.39
CA ASP A 78 -31.43 -0.37 -7.99
C ASP A 78 -29.91 -0.17 -8.12
N ALA A 79 -29.42 0.95 -7.59
CA ALA A 79 -28.03 1.02 -7.16
C ALA A 79 -27.91 0.08 -5.95
N ALA A 80 -27.39 -1.13 -6.17
CA ALA A 80 -27.03 -2.04 -5.08
C ALA A 80 -26.35 -1.23 -3.97
N ALA A 81 -26.92 -1.26 -2.77
CA ALA A 81 -26.49 -0.42 -1.67
C ALA A 81 -24.96 -0.48 -1.49
N ASP A 82 -24.31 0.68 -1.43
CA ASP A 82 -22.86 0.81 -1.27
C ASP A 82 -22.44 0.17 0.07
N LYS A 83 -21.95 -1.08 0.03
CA LYS A 83 -21.55 -1.85 1.23
C LYS A 83 -20.17 -1.46 1.78
N TRP A 84 -19.61 -0.33 1.35
CA TRP A 84 -18.30 0.12 1.81
C TRP A 84 -18.25 0.27 3.33
N GLY A 85 -17.18 -0.23 3.95
CA GLY A 85 -17.00 -0.22 5.39
C GLY A 85 -17.84 -1.24 6.16
N GLN A 86 -18.62 -2.08 5.48
CA GLN A 86 -19.31 -3.21 6.08
C GLN A 86 -18.56 -4.50 5.78
N GLN A 87 -18.65 -5.46 6.71
CA GLN A 87 -18.18 -6.81 6.42
C GLN A 87 -19.09 -7.47 5.39
N ILE A 88 -18.51 -8.26 4.49
CA ILE A 88 -19.22 -8.93 3.41
C ILE A 88 -18.84 -10.40 3.35
N ASP A 89 -19.75 -11.24 2.82
CA ASP A 89 -19.48 -12.67 2.59
C ASP A 89 -18.87 -12.95 1.21
N VAL A 90 -18.72 -11.90 0.38
CA VAL A 90 -18.15 -12.02 -0.97
C VAL A 90 -16.67 -12.36 -0.85
N ARG A 91 -16.27 -13.44 -1.54
CA ARG A 91 -14.87 -13.87 -1.61
C ARG A 91 -14.08 -12.96 -2.57
N PRO A 92 -12.79 -12.72 -2.30
CA PRO A 92 -11.96 -11.94 -3.21
C PRO A 92 -11.69 -12.70 -4.51
N GLU A 93 -11.49 -11.92 -5.57
CA GLU A 93 -11.05 -12.40 -6.87
C GLU A 93 -9.53 -12.57 -6.86
N PHE A 94 -9.01 -13.62 -7.50
CA PHE A 94 -7.56 -13.85 -7.64
C PHE A 94 -7.20 -13.95 -9.11
N TYR A 95 -6.25 -13.10 -9.52
CA TYR A 95 -5.65 -13.09 -10.84
C TYR A 95 -4.15 -13.31 -10.67
N ALA A 96 -3.54 -14.16 -11.48
CA ALA A 96 -2.13 -14.48 -11.37
C ALA A 96 -1.46 -14.51 -12.74
N ALA A 97 -0.22 -14.05 -12.82
CA ALA A 97 0.60 -14.21 -14.01
C ALA A 97 0.88 -15.70 -14.27
N ARG A 98 1.06 -16.08 -15.54
CA ARG A 98 1.21 -17.49 -15.96
C ARG A 98 2.40 -18.23 -15.34
N ASP A 99 3.41 -17.49 -14.87
CA ASP A 99 4.62 -18.01 -14.23
C ASP A 99 4.49 -18.10 -12.70
N VAL A 100 3.36 -17.67 -12.13
CA VAL A 100 3.07 -17.82 -10.70
C VAL A 100 2.67 -19.27 -10.42
N PRO A 101 3.39 -19.98 -9.54
CA PRO A 101 3.06 -21.36 -9.21
C PRO A 101 1.77 -21.44 -8.37
N ALA A 102 1.02 -22.53 -8.52
CA ALA A 102 -0.26 -22.72 -7.82
C ALA A 102 -0.14 -22.66 -6.28
N PHE A 103 1.02 -23.07 -5.74
CA PHE A 103 1.26 -23.00 -4.29
C PHE A 103 1.30 -21.56 -3.80
N GLN A 104 1.84 -20.61 -4.57
CA GLN A 104 1.88 -19.19 -4.19
C GLN A 104 0.46 -18.63 -4.10
N ILE A 105 -0.41 -18.90 -5.09
CA ILE A 105 -1.81 -18.47 -5.07
C ILE A 105 -2.54 -19.05 -3.84
N THR A 106 -2.30 -20.33 -3.54
CA THR A 106 -2.87 -21.01 -2.38
C THR A 106 -2.37 -20.40 -1.07
N LEU A 107 -1.09 -20.07 -0.99
CA LEU A 107 -0.46 -19.42 0.15
C LEU A 107 -1.04 -18.02 0.39
N THR A 108 -1.11 -17.17 -0.65
CA THR A 108 -1.73 -15.83 -0.56
C THR A 108 -3.18 -15.94 -0.08
N ARG A 109 -3.95 -16.89 -0.62
CA ARG A 109 -5.34 -17.13 -0.20
C ARG A 109 -5.43 -17.53 1.27
N LYS A 110 -4.57 -18.42 1.75
CA LYS A 110 -4.52 -18.84 3.16
C LYS A 110 -4.28 -17.63 4.08
N TRP A 111 -3.30 -16.78 3.76
CA TRP A 111 -2.97 -15.64 4.60
C TRP A 111 -4.01 -14.52 4.55
N TYR A 112 -4.62 -14.29 3.39
CA TYR A 112 -5.83 -13.48 3.31
C TYR A 112 -6.94 -14.00 4.24
N GLN A 113 -7.22 -15.31 4.24
CA GLN A 113 -8.27 -15.89 5.09
C GLN A 113 -7.98 -15.69 6.58
N ILE A 114 -6.72 -15.84 7.00
CA ILE A 114 -6.28 -15.54 8.38
C ILE A 114 -6.56 -14.07 8.71
N ALA A 115 -6.19 -13.15 7.81
CA ALA A 115 -6.41 -11.72 7.99
C ALA A 115 -7.90 -11.35 8.07
N ALA A 116 -8.71 -11.88 7.14
CA ALA A 116 -10.15 -11.65 7.10
C ALA A 116 -10.87 -12.23 8.32
N HIS A 117 -10.41 -13.37 8.86
CA HIS A 117 -10.94 -13.91 10.10
C HIS A 117 -10.59 -13.02 11.31
N ALA A 118 -9.36 -12.52 11.38
CA ALA A 118 -8.91 -11.69 12.49
C ALA A 118 -9.54 -10.29 12.49
N TRP A 119 -9.68 -9.68 11.32
CA TRP A 119 -10.04 -8.26 11.20
C TRP A 119 -11.39 -8.00 10.55
N GLY A 120 -12.06 -9.03 10.01
CA GLY A 120 -13.30 -8.91 9.25
C GLY A 120 -13.04 -8.94 7.75
N ASN A 121 -14.01 -9.43 6.98
CA ASN A 121 -13.91 -9.53 5.52
C ASN A 121 -14.47 -8.28 4.83
N TYR A 122 -13.61 -7.47 4.19
CA TYR A 122 -14.00 -6.24 3.51
C TYR A 122 -13.69 -6.29 2.02
N GLY A 123 -14.57 -5.71 1.20
CA GLY A 123 -14.43 -5.73 -0.26
C GLY A 123 -15.42 -4.82 -0.97
N PRO A 124 -15.56 -4.95 -2.30
CA PRO A 124 -14.93 -5.96 -3.17
C PRO A 124 -13.40 -5.90 -3.15
N LEU A 125 -12.74 -7.07 -3.15
CA LEU A 125 -11.28 -7.20 -3.07
C LEU A 125 -10.77 -8.08 -4.21
N GLU A 126 -9.65 -7.66 -4.80
CA GLU A 126 -8.94 -8.38 -5.84
C GLU A 126 -7.47 -8.55 -5.46
N PHE A 127 -6.94 -9.76 -5.64
CA PHE A 127 -5.52 -10.04 -5.60
C PHE A 127 -4.97 -10.20 -7.02
N TRP A 128 -3.89 -9.49 -7.32
CA TRP A 128 -3.13 -9.58 -8.55
C TRP A 128 -1.72 -10.06 -8.23
N ILE A 129 -1.45 -11.34 -8.50
CA ILE A 129 -0.21 -12.01 -8.12
C ILE A 129 0.72 -12.03 -9.33
N VAL A 130 1.93 -11.50 -9.15
CA VAL A 130 2.92 -11.30 -10.21
C VAL A 130 4.12 -12.20 -9.94
N GLY A 131 4.57 -12.96 -10.94
CA GLY A 131 5.81 -13.75 -10.86
C GLY A 131 7.04 -12.90 -11.19
N SER A 132 8.11 -13.54 -11.67
CA SER A 132 9.36 -12.86 -12.05
C SER A 132 9.50 -12.59 -13.55
N SER A 133 8.62 -13.18 -14.38
CA SER A 133 8.63 -13.00 -15.83
C SER A 133 7.95 -11.69 -16.23
N GLN A 134 8.73 -10.74 -16.75
CA GLN A 134 8.18 -9.50 -17.31
C GLN A 134 7.16 -9.75 -18.43
N ASP A 135 7.32 -10.81 -19.23
CA ASP A 135 6.39 -11.11 -20.31
C ASP A 135 5.06 -11.69 -19.79
N ALA A 136 5.12 -12.53 -18.75
CA ALA A 136 3.92 -12.97 -18.04
C ALA A 136 3.20 -11.77 -17.38
N ALA A 137 3.97 -10.84 -16.79
CA ALA A 137 3.44 -9.62 -16.21
C ALA A 137 2.78 -8.70 -17.25
N ARG A 138 3.36 -8.54 -18.45
CA ARG A 138 2.74 -7.82 -19.57
C ARG A 138 1.41 -8.44 -20.00
N GLN A 139 1.28 -9.77 -19.98
CA GLN A 139 0.02 -10.44 -20.28
C GLN A 139 -1.01 -10.21 -19.17
N LEU A 140 -0.59 -10.25 -17.91
CA LEU A 140 -1.44 -9.93 -16.78
C LEU A 140 -1.90 -8.46 -16.82
N ASP A 141 -1.07 -7.53 -17.29
CA ASP A 141 -1.42 -6.12 -17.49
C ASP A 141 -2.57 -5.97 -18.50
N GLN A 142 -2.54 -6.73 -19.60
CA GLN A 142 -3.62 -6.74 -20.57
C GLN A 142 -4.92 -7.22 -19.93
N GLU A 143 -4.86 -8.28 -19.12
CA GLU A 143 -6.03 -8.82 -18.43
C GLU A 143 -6.58 -7.84 -17.41
N TYR A 144 -5.73 -7.21 -16.60
CA TYR A 144 -6.12 -6.13 -15.69
C TYR A 144 -6.89 -5.04 -16.41
N CYS A 145 -6.39 -4.59 -17.56
CA CYS A 145 -7.05 -3.55 -18.33
C CYS A 145 -8.37 -4.01 -18.98
N ARG A 146 -8.51 -5.28 -19.34
CA ARG A 146 -9.81 -5.85 -19.76
C ARG A 146 -10.81 -5.87 -18.61
N VAL A 147 -10.41 -6.32 -17.42
CA VAL A 147 -11.28 -6.30 -16.23
C VAL A 147 -11.66 -4.86 -15.86
N ARG A 148 -10.72 -3.92 -15.89
CA ARG A 148 -11.02 -2.48 -15.66
C ARG A 148 -12.02 -1.95 -16.70
N LYS A 149 -11.89 -2.33 -17.98
CA LYS A 149 -12.82 -1.94 -19.05
C LYS A 149 -14.22 -2.52 -18.86
N GLN A 150 -14.33 -3.76 -18.36
CA GLN A 150 -15.61 -4.37 -18.04
C GLN A 150 -16.30 -3.65 -16.88
N LYS A 151 -15.55 -3.33 -15.80
CA LYS A 151 -16.08 -2.63 -14.62
C LYS A 151 -16.38 -1.15 -14.88
N ASP A 152 -15.66 -0.53 -15.80
CA ASP A 152 -15.89 0.85 -16.25
C ASP A 152 -15.71 0.97 -17.78
N PRO A 153 -16.82 0.81 -18.54
CA PRO A 153 -16.79 0.85 -20.01
C PRO A 153 -16.26 2.15 -20.62
N ALA A 154 -16.16 3.24 -19.85
CA ALA A 154 -15.57 4.49 -20.34
C ALA A 154 -14.04 4.44 -20.40
N ARG A 155 -13.39 3.52 -19.67
CA ARG A 155 -11.92 3.42 -19.66
C ARG A 155 -11.39 3.02 -21.03
N GLN A 156 -10.25 3.58 -21.41
CA GLN A 156 -9.51 3.12 -22.59
C GLN A 156 -8.41 2.13 -22.18
N ILE A 157 -8.36 0.98 -22.84
CA ILE A 157 -7.34 -0.05 -22.57
C ILE A 157 -5.93 0.52 -22.75
N ARG A 158 -5.70 1.31 -23.79
CA ARG A 158 -4.41 1.98 -24.06
C ARG A 158 -3.94 2.89 -22.92
N ASP A 159 -4.85 3.60 -22.26
CA ASP A 159 -4.49 4.49 -21.16
C ASP A 159 -4.18 3.67 -19.90
N CYS A 160 -4.97 2.62 -19.67
CA CYS A 160 -4.71 1.67 -18.58
C CYS A 160 -3.35 0.97 -18.70
N LEU A 161 -2.96 0.55 -19.91
CA LEU A 161 -1.66 -0.10 -20.15
C LEU A 161 -0.46 0.83 -19.91
N ARG A 162 -0.66 2.16 -19.97
CA ARG A 162 0.36 3.18 -19.70
C ARG A 162 0.39 3.65 -18.25
N ARG A 163 -0.34 2.99 -17.35
CA ARG A 163 -0.32 3.34 -15.92
C ARG A 163 1.08 3.13 -15.33
N GLY A 164 1.45 3.99 -14.38
CA GLY A 164 2.61 3.77 -13.51
C GLY A 164 2.40 2.55 -12.59
N HIS A 165 3.50 2.00 -12.08
CA HIS A 165 3.50 0.80 -11.22
C HIS A 165 2.65 -0.34 -11.81
N ASN A 166 2.89 -0.65 -13.09
CA ASN A 166 2.28 -1.79 -13.75
C ASN A 166 2.92 -3.11 -13.27
N PHE A 167 2.38 -4.25 -13.72
CA PHE A 167 2.89 -5.53 -13.21
C PHE A 167 4.31 -5.84 -13.66
N VAL A 168 4.79 -5.24 -14.76
CA VAL A 168 6.20 -5.37 -15.17
C VAL A 168 7.13 -4.77 -14.11
N THR A 169 6.74 -3.63 -13.50
CA THR A 169 7.49 -3.06 -12.36
C THR A 169 7.54 -4.04 -11.20
N TYR A 170 6.41 -4.64 -10.80
CA TYR A 170 6.37 -5.63 -9.71
C TYR A 170 7.19 -6.90 -10.01
N ALA A 171 7.20 -7.36 -11.27
CA ALA A 171 8.03 -8.50 -11.68
C ALA A 171 9.53 -8.19 -11.64
N THR A 172 9.89 -6.92 -11.87
CA THR A 172 11.28 -6.47 -11.92
C THR A 172 11.81 -6.16 -10.52
N ASP A 173 11.07 -5.37 -9.77
CA ASP A 173 11.53 -4.73 -8.53
C ASP A 173 11.07 -5.48 -7.28
N GLY A 174 10.02 -6.32 -7.39
CA GLY A 174 9.41 -7.00 -6.26
C GLY A 174 8.32 -6.18 -5.58
N SER A 175 8.14 -6.37 -4.28
CA SER A 175 7.21 -5.65 -3.40
C SER A 175 5.74 -6.08 -3.49
N ALA A 176 4.93 -5.48 -2.63
CA ALA A 176 3.48 -5.57 -2.60
C ALA A 176 2.87 -4.16 -2.53
N GLY A 177 1.56 -4.07 -2.68
CA GLY A 177 0.87 -2.80 -2.45
C GLY A 177 -0.64 -2.85 -2.65
N LEU A 178 -1.34 -2.03 -1.88
CA LEU A 178 -2.76 -1.78 -2.01
C LEU A 178 -3.04 -0.58 -2.93
N ASN A 179 -3.96 -0.77 -3.87
CA ASN A 179 -4.63 0.30 -4.60
C ASN A 179 -6.11 0.37 -4.19
N THR A 180 -6.43 1.39 -3.38
CA THR A 180 -7.80 1.69 -2.96
C THR A 180 -8.54 2.48 -4.03
N ARG A 181 -9.61 1.90 -4.57
CA ARG A 181 -10.49 2.52 -5.57
C ARG A 181 -11.72 3.05 -4.83
N ARG A 182 -11.76 4.36 -4.58
CA ARG A 182 -12.84 5.03 -3.81
C ARG A 182 -13.00 6.49 -4.22
N ASN A 183 -12.57 6.91 -5.41
CA ASN A 183 -12.62 8.32 -5.80
C ASN A 183 -14.02 8.76 -6.26
N GLU A 184 -14.32 10.06 -6.15
CA GLU A 184 -15.62 10.64 -6.57
C GLU A 184 -15.93 10.42 -8.06
N ASN A 185 -14.90 10.27 -8.89
CA ASN A 185 -15.02 10.05 -10.33
C ASN A 185 -15.00 8.56 -10.73
N GLU A 186 -15.05 7.65 -9.77
CA GLU A 186 -14.99 6.21 -10.04
C GLU A 186 -16.37 5.57 -9.89
N LYS A 187 -16.81 4.89 -10.95
CA LYS A 187 -18.06 4.12 -10.96
C LYS A 187 -17.98 2.86 -10.10
N TRP A 188 -16.78 2.34 -9.90
CA TRP A 188 -16.51 1.14 -9.11
C TRP A 188 -15.62 1.49 -7.93
N SER A 189 -16.01 1.03 -6.74
CA SER A 189 -15.17 1.09 -5.54
C SER A 189 -14.76 -0.32 -5.13
N GLY A 190 -13.52 -0.46 -4.66
CA GLY A 190 -12.97 -1.72 -4.19
C GLY A 190 -11.49 -1.61 -3.87
N PHE A 191 -10.91 -2.75 -3.51
CA PHE A 191 -9.52 -2.88 -3.11
C PHE A 191 -8.79 -3.78 -4.11
N ILE A 192 -7.57 -3.39 -4.46
CA ILE A 192 -6.72 -4.15 -5.38
C ILE A 192 -5.37 -4.33 -4.70
N ILE A 193 -5.08 -5.53 -4.21
CA ILE A 193 -3.78 -5.88 -3.67
C ILE A 193 -2.95 -6.48 -4.79
N THR A 194 -1.75 -5.94 -5.02
CA THR A 194 -0.75 -6.55 -5.89
C THR A 194 0.32 -7.22 -5.03
N MET A 195 0.60 -8.49 -5.29
CA MET A 195 1.65 -9.24 -4.61
C MET A 195 2.69 -9.71 -5.63
N SER A 196 3.94 -9.28 -5.50
CA SER A 196 5.04 -9.88 -6.26
C SER A 196 5.46 -11.21 -5.62
N GLY A 197 5.93 -12.15 -6.43
CA GLY A 197 6.64 -13.36 -5.99
C GLY A 197 8.14 -13.12 -5.74
N LYS A 198 8.52 -11.85 -5.54
CA LYS A 198 9.90 -11.41 -5.38
C LYS A 198 9.98 -10.32 -4.32
N TYR A 199 10.93 -10.48 -3.40
CA TYR A 199 11.27 -9.51 -2.34
C TYR A 199 10.07 -9.01 -1.51
N PRO A 200 9.50 -9.87 -0.65
CA PRO A 200 9.83 -11.29 -0.46
C PRO A 200 9.15 -12.21 -1.49
N GLY A 201 9.78 -13.34 -1.80
CA GLY A 201 9.19 -14.45 -2.56
C GLY A 201 8.39 -15.40 -1.66
N PRO A 202 7.50 -16.24 -2.22
CA PRO A 202 6.56 -17.05 -1.44
C PRO A 202 7.21 -18.16 -0.60
N GLU A 203 8.49 -18.46 -0.81
CA GLU A 203 9.30 -19.34 0.03
C GLU A 203 9.92 -18.64 1.25
N GLU A 204 9.92 -17.31 1.29
CA GLU A 204 10.48 -16.51 2.37
C GLU A 204 9.44 -16.30 3.49
N GLU A 205 9.86 -16.39 4.76
CA GLU A 205 8.99 -16.18 5.93
C GLU A 205 8.25 -14.83 5.86
N ASP A 206 8.91 -13.80 5.34
CA ASP A 206 8.38 -12.43 5.26
C ASP A 206 7.24 -12.29 4.22
N TYR A 207 7.03 -13.24 3.31
CA TYR A 207 5.90 -13.19 2.38
C TYR A 207 4.55 -13.21 3.09
N MET A 208 4.46 -14.00 4.15
CA MET A 208 3.26 -14.23 4.93
C MET A 208 2.77 -12.95 5.65
N PRO A 209 3.59 -12.27 6.48
CA PRO A 209 3.21 -11.01 7.08
C PRO A 209 3.01 -9.90 6.05
N VAL A 210 3.64 -9.92 4.87
CA VAL A 210 3.33 -8.93 3.81
C VAL A 210 1.90 -9.08 3.28
N VAL A 211 1.38 -10.30 3.10
CA VAL A 211 -0.03 -10.49 2.74
C VAL A 211 -0.96 -9.93 3.83
N LEU A 212 -0.60 -10.12 5.10
CA LEU A 212 -1.33 -9.56 6.23
C LEU A 212 -1.24 -8.02 6.25
N HIS A 213 -0.07 -7.44 5.97
CA HIS A 213 0.18 -6.01 5.92
C HIS A 213 -0.74 -5.33 4.91
N GLU A 214 -0.75 -5.82 3.67
CA GLU A 214 -1.60 -5.26 2.61
C GLU A 214 -3.09 -5.40 2.92
N TYR A 215 -3.49 -6.51 3.55
CA TYR A 215 -4.87 -6.67 3.99
C TYR A 215 -5.22 -5.76 5.18
N PHE A 216 -4.26 -5.42 6.05
CA PHE A 216 -4.51 -4.44 7.11
C PHE A 216 -4.77 -3.05 6.54
N HIS A 217 -4.15 -2.68 5.42
CA HIS A 217 -4.54 -1.46 4.71
C HIS A 217 -5.97 -1.52 4.16
N VAL A 218 -6.45 -2.69 3.71
CA VAL A 218 -7.87 -2.88 3.35
C VAL A 218 -8.75 -2.59 4.56
N TYR A 219 -8.40 -3.14 5.73
CA TYR A 219 -9.08 -2.86 6.98
C TYR A 219 -9.13 -1.35 7.29
N GLN A 220 -7.98 -0.67 7.28
CA GLN A 220 -7.88 0.76 7.55
C GLN A 220 -8.75 1.59 6.59
N HIS A 221 -8.66 1.34 5.29
CA HIS A 221 -9.39 2.09 4.28
C HIS A 221 -10.88 1.77 4.23
N ALA A 222 -11.29 0.55 4.57
CA ALA A 222 -12.70 0.20 4.67
C ALA A 222 -13.41 1.06 5.72
N HIS A 223 -12.73 1.42 6.81
CA HIS A 223 -13.25 2.30 7.85
C HIS A 223 -13.21 3.79 7.50
N ILE A 224 -12.89 4.17 6.26
CA ILE A 224 -12.95 5.56 5.79
C ILE A 224 -13.94 5.64 4.64
N VAL A 225 -15.15 6.14 4.91
CA VAL A 225 -16.28 6.07 3.96
C VAL A 225 -16.18 7.08 2.80
N SER A 226 -15.43 8.16 3.01
CA SER A 226 -15.41 9.32 2.10
C SER A 226 -14.81 9.01 0.73
N ARG A 227 -15.49 9.47 -0.32
CA ARG A 227 -14.97 9.42 -1.69
C ARG A 227 -13.96 10.53 -2.02
N LYS A 228 -13.84 11.55 -1.17
CA LYS A 228 -12.91 12.68 -1.34
C LYS A 228 -11.49 12.29 -0.92
N ALA A 229 -10.55 12.31 -1.86
CA ALA A 229 -9.16 11.89 -1.60
C ALA A 229 -8.51 12.67 -0.45
N SER A 230 -8.69 14.00 -0.40
CA SER A 230 -8.15 14.85 0.67
C SER A 230 -8.74 14.55 2.05
N VAL A 231 -10.00 14.09 2.13
CA VAL A 231 -10.61 13.65 3.38
C VAL A 231 -9.99 12.33 3.83
N ARG A 232 -9.82 11.38 2.90
CA ARG A 232 -9.18 10.10 3.21
C ARG A 232 -7.73 10.26 3.68
N GLU A 233 -6.95 11.09 3.00
CA GLU A 233 -5.57 11.39 3.39
C GLU A 233 -5.50 12.01 4.80
N ARG A 234 -6.42 12.93 5.12
CA ARG A 234 -6.48 13.54 6.46
C ARG A 234 -6.83 12.52 7.54
N LEU A 235 -7.80 11.64 7.28
CA LEU A 235 -8.25 10.61 8.23
C LEU A 235 -7.25 9.47 8.40
N ASN A 236 -6.44 9.16 7.38
CA ASN A 236 -5.43 8.11 7.45
C ASN A 236 -4.02 8.62 7.79
N ARG A 237 -3.87 9.95 7.91
CA ARG A 237 -2.60 10.69 7.98
C ARG A 237 -1.78 10.60 6.69
N LYS A 238 -1.16 11.73 6.34
CA LYS A 238 -0.32 11.85 5.15
C LYS A 238 1.01 11.10 5.27
N HIS A 239 1.59 11.07 6.46
CA HIS A 239 2.91 10.48 6.72
C HIS A 239 2.76 9.00 7.15
N PRO A 240 3.76 8.14 6.91
CA PRO A 240 3.59 6.70 6.99
C PRO A 240 3.44 6.16 8.42
N TRP A 241 3.88 6.91 9.44
CA TRP A 241 3.93 6.46 10.84
C TRP A 241 2.62 5.84 11.37
N TRP A 242 1.46 6.29 10.88
CA TRP A 242 0.16 5.77 11.29
C TRP A 242 -0.31 4.60 10.42
N SER A 243 -0.43 4.83 9.11
CA SER A 243 -0.99 3.84 8.18
C SER A 243 -0.06 2.64 8.05
N GLU A 244 1.20 2.89 7.74
CA GLU A 244 2.22 1.85 7.52
C GLU A 244 2.69 1.27 8.84
N GLY A 245 2.95 2.10 9.85
CA GLY A 245 3.26 1.61 11.20
C GLY A 245 2.17 0.69 11.76
N GLY A 246 0.90 1.03 11.51
CA GLY A 246 -0.26 0.20 11.81
C GLY A 246 -0.27 -1.14 11.11
N ALA A 247 -0.12 -1.14 9.79
CA ALA A 247 -0.09 -2.35 8.99
C ALA A 247 1.08 -3.25 9.37
N GLU A 248 2.27 -2.68 9.56
CA GLU A 248 3.47 -3.39 10.00
C GLU A 248 3.24 -4.07 11.35
N TYR A 249 2.86 -3.31 12.39
CA TYR A 249 2.72 -3.90 13.73
C TYR A 249 1.62 -4.97 13.76
N MET A 250 0.45 -4.69 13.19
CA MET A 250 -0.69 -5.59 13.25
C MET A 250 -0.45 -6.87 12.45
N ALA A 251 0.21 -6.77 11.29
CA ALA A 251 0.60 -7.94 10.50
C ALA A 251 1.59 -8.83 11.25
N GLN A 252 2.65 -8.23 11.81
CA GLN A 252 3.68 -8.96 12.56
C GLN A 252 3.12 -9.60 13.82
N LEU A 253 2.24 -8.89 14.54
CA LEU A 253 1.54 -9.41 15.71
C LEU A 253 0.64 -10.59 15.35
N LEU A 254 -0.19 -10.46 14.32
CA LEU A 254 -1.08 -11.55 13.90
C LEU A 254 -0.29 -12.76 13.40
N TYR A 255 0.76 -12.55 12.61
CA TYR A 255 1.65 -13.62 12.16
C TYR A 255 2.27 -14.36 13.34
N SER A 256 2.79 -13.63 14.34
CA SER A 256 3.43 -14.23 15.53
C SER A 256 2.52 -15.14 16.36
N ARG A 257 1.20 -14.99 16.23
CA ARG A 257 0.18 -15.80 16.93
C ARG A 257 -0.23 -17.06 16.16
N GLN A 258 0.28 -17.26 14.95
CA GLN A 258 -0.12 -18.41 14.13
C GLN A 258 0.61 -19.70 14.53
N PRO A 259 -0.04 -20.87 14.42
CA PRO A 259 0.60 -22.16 14.66
C PRO A 259 1.84 -22.36 13.79
N GLY A 260 2.92 -22.85 14.40
CA GLY A 260 4.18 -23.13 13.71
C GLY A 260 5.13 -21.93 13.60
N VAL A 261 4.70 -20.72 13.97
CA VAL A 261 5.60 -19.58 14.07
C VAL A 261 6.46 -19.71 15.33
N ARG A 262 7.77 -19.51 15.15
CA ARG A 262 8.78 -19.69 16.19
C ARG A 262 8.57 -18.75 17.38
N SER A 263 8.82 -19.25 18.60
CA SER A 263 8.79 -18.45 19.82
C SER A 263 9.73 -17.25 19.73
N GLY A 264 9.26 -16.07 20.14
CA GLY A 264 10.04 -14.84 20.11
C GLY A 264 10.17 -14.20 18.72
N TYR A 265 9.44 -14.68 17.70
CA TYR A 265 9.39 -14.06 16.36
C TYR A 265 9.12 -12.55 16.45
N LEU A 266 8.02 -12.15 17.10
CA LEU A 266 7.61 -10.75 17.20
C LEU A 266 8.68 -9.90 17.88
N ARG A 267 9.22 -10.39 19.01
CA ARG A 267 10.29 -9.73 19.75
C ARG A 267 11.50 -9.46 18.85
N GLN A 268 11.95 -10.44 18.09
CA GLN A 268 13.11 -10.28 17.21
C GLN A 268 12.83 -9.37 16.02
N THR A 269 11.64 -9.45 15.41
CA THR A 269 11.26 -8.56 14.31
C THR A 269 11.16 -7.12 14.77
N MET A 270 10.47 -6.86 15.89
CA MET A 270 10.38 -5.52 16.46
C MET A 270 11.75 -5.02 16.91
N GLU A 271 12.60 -5.86 17.50
CA GLU A 271 13.98 -5.47 17.84
C GLU A 271 14.82 -5.05 16.62
N ARG A 272 14.64 -5.71 15.46
CA ARG A 272 15.28 -5.28 14.21
C ARG A 272 14.78 -3.91 13.77
N LYS A 273 13.46 -3.69 13.79
CA LYS A 273 12.83 -2.39 13.47
C LYS A 273 13.29 -1.26 14.41
N LEU A 274 13.61 -1.58 15.66
CA LEU A 274 14.09 -0.60 16.64
C LEU A 274 15.44 0.03 16.24
N LYS A 275 16.22 -0.62 15.36
CA LYS A 275 17.47 -0.07 14.85
C LYS A 275 17.28 1.23 14.08
N SER A 276 16.09 1.51 13.54
CA SER A 276 15.80 2.77 12.85
C SER A 276 15.88 4.01 13.74
N ILE A 277 15.98 3.85 15.06
CA ILE A 277 16.36 4.94 15.98
C ILE A 277 17.71 5.55 15.58
N GLU A 278 18.66 4.72 15.13
CA GLU A 278 20.01 5.16 14.76
C GLU A 278 20.01 6.12 13.55
N ASP A 279 18.97 6.05 12.71
CA ASP A 279 18.79 6.91 11.54
C ASP A 279 17.86 8.11 11.78
N LEU A 280 17.23 8.18 12.97
CA LEU A 280 16.35 9.28 13.37
C LEU A 280 17.21 10.49 13.76
N ARG A 281 16.95 11.64 13.15
CA ARG A 281 17.72 12.86 13.45
C ARG A 281 17.29 13.45 14.79
N GLU A 282 18.20 14.17 15.43
CA GLU A 282 17.89 14.90 16.66
C GLU A 282 16.71 15.87 16.44
N GLY A 283 15.71 15.78 17.33
CA GLY A 283 14.48 16.58 17.25
C GLY A 283 13.49 16.18 16.16
N GLU A 284 13.80 15.19 15.31
CA GLU A 284 12.89 14.75 14.25
C GLU A 284 11.78 13.85 14.78
N ARG A 285 10.53 14.15 14.41
CA ARG A 285 9.37 13.35 14.78
C ARG A 285 9.02 12.37 13.67
N ILE A 286 8.70 11.12 14.02
CA ILE A 286 8.28 10.11 13.03
C ILE A 286 7.02 10.56 12.25
N SER A 287 6.22 11.44 12.87
CA SER A 287 5.02 12.01 12.27
C SER A 287 5.26 12.99 11.12
N GLU A 288 6.50 13.45 10.96
CA GLU A 288 6.91 14.47 9.98
C GLU A 288 7.72 13.86 8.83
N ILE A 289 8.20 12.63 8.99
CA ILE A 289 8.98 11.93 7.97
C ILE A 289 8.04 11.53 6.81
N PRO A 290 8.24 12.02 5.58
CA PRO A 290 7.42 11.62 4.43
C PRO A 290 7.76 10.23 3.92
N TYR A 291 6.89 9.69 3.06
CA TYR A 291 7.25 8.59 2.18
C TYR A 291 8.51 8.93 1.37
N GLY A 292 9.27 7.91 0.99
CA GLY A 292 10.50 8.04 0.21
C GLY A 292 11.71 7.44 0.91
N LYS A 293 12.91 7.96 0.61
CA LYS A 293 14.19 7.38 1.03
C LYS A 293 14.32 7.11 2.53
N ARG A 294 13.73 7.97 3.37
CA ARG A 294 13.75 7.85 4.83
C ARG A 294 12.44 7.33 5.42
N GLY A 295 11.49 6.96 4.56
CA GLY A 295 10.17 6.47 4.96
C GLY A 295 10.27 5.28 5.90
N ILE A 296 11.23 4.37 5.69
CA ILE A 296 11.45 3.18 6.53
C ILE A 296 11.56 3.51 8.03
N ILE A 297 12.12 4.67 8.40
CA ILE A 297 12.20 5.11 9.80
C ILE A 297 10.79 5.28 10.39
N ALA A 298 9.89 5.92 9.64
CA ALA A 298 8.50 6.10 10.07
C ALA A 298 7.69 4.80 10.00
N TYR A 299 8.02 3.86 9.12
CA TYR A 299 7.38 2.53 9.12
C TYR A 299 7.76 1.76 10.38
N ASP A 300 9.06 1.65 10.64
CA ASP A 300 9.60 0.83 11.72
C ASP A 300 9.32 1.43 13.10
N LEU A 301 9.57 2.73 13.28
CA LEU A 301 9.24 3.41 14.54
C LEU A 301 7.74 3.70 14.67
N GLY A 302 7.01 3.80 13.56
CA GLY A 302 5.55 3.80 13.56
C GLY A 302 4.99 2.49 14.11
N ALA A 303 5.53 1.34 13.71
CA ALA A 303 5.14 0.04 14.27
C ALA A 303 5.39 -0.02 15.79
N TRP A 304 6.53 0.52 16.25
CA TRP A 304 6.79 0.66 17.68
C TRP A 304 5.84 1.62 18.38
N PHE A 305 5.44 2.71 17.72
CA PHE A 305 4.44 3.63 18.27
C PHE A 305 3.08 2.93 18.45
N ILE A 306 2.66 2.11 17.48
CA ILE A 306 1.41 1.33 17.62
C ILE A 306 1.53 0.30 18.75
N ALA A 307 2.67 -0.38 18.89
CA ALA A 307 2.94 -1.27 20.03
C ALA A 307 2.83 -0.53 21.37
N PHE A 308 3.39 0.68 21.46
CA PHE A 308 3.33 1.55 22.63
C PHE A 308 1.89 1.97 22.96
N LEU A 309 1.10 2.38 21.97
CA LEU A 309 -0.32 2.71 22.17
C LEU A 309 -1.11 1.52 22.70
N ILE A 310 -0.92 0.34 22.11
CA ILE A 310 -1.61 -0.90 22.49
C ILE A 310 -1.21 -1.32 23.91
N HIS A 311 0.07 -1.21 24.27
CA HIS A 311 0.54 -1.51 25.63
C HIS A 311 -0.08 -0.58 26.68
N LYS A 312 -0.22 0.72 26.38
CA LYS A 312 -0.85 1.68 27.28
C LYS A 312 -2.37 1.54 27.35
N THR A 313 -2.97 0.91 26.35
CA THR A 313 -4.43 0.77 26.23
C THR A 313 -4.82 -0.67 25.93
N SER A 314 -5.08 -0.98 24.66
CA SER A 314 -5.40 -2.34 24.20
C SER A 314 -5.40 -2.41 22.67
N GLU A 315 -5.30 -3.63 22.14
CA GLU A 315 -5.51 -3.88 20.72
C GLU A 315 -6.93 -3.46 20.27
N GLU A 316 -7.94 -3.60 21.14
CA GLU A 316 -9.31 -3.17 20.86
C GLU A 316 -9.43 -1.64 20.74
N ALA A 317 -8.69 -0.88 21.55
CA ALA A 317 -8.66 0.58 21.44
C ALA A 317 -8.14 1.02 20.06
N TYR A 318 -7.04 0.41 19.61
CA TYR A 318 -6.46 0.70 18.30
C TYR A 318 -7.33 0.21 17.14
N ARG A 319 -7.75 -1.06 17.17
CA ARG A 319 -8.42 -1.70 16.04
C ARG A 319 -9.89 -1.34 15.97
N VAL A 320 -10.61 -1.27 17.09
CA VAL A 320 -12.07 -1.13 17.08
C VAL A 320 -12.50 0.28 17.44
N LYS A 321 -12.07 0.79 18.60
CA LYS A 321 -12.60 2.07 19.14
C LYS A 321 -12.20 3.26 18.27
N PHE A 322 -10.94 3.32 17.83
CA PHE A 322 -10.46 4.40 16.97
C PHE A 322 -11.22 4.47 15.64
N PHE A 323 -11.33 3.33 14.94
CA PHE A 323 -11.96 3.29 13.62
C PHE A 323 -13.48 3.47 13.65
N LYS A 324 -14.13 3.09 14.77
CA LYS A 324 -15.57 3.32 14.99
C LYS A 324 -15.92 4.80 14.92
N ASP A 325 -15.12 5.65 15.57
CA ASP A 325 -15.40 7.08 15.68
C ASP A 325 -14.82 7.91 14.51
N LEU A 326 -13.90 7.32 13.72
CA LEU A 326 -13.05 8.01 12.76
C LEU A 326 -13.80 8.89 11.75
N ASN A 327 -14.90 8.39 11.20
CA ASN A 327 -15.66 9.13 10.18
C ASN A 327 -16.42 10.31 10.76
N GLU A 328 -16.94 10.19 11.98
CA GLU A 328 -17.77 11.20 12.63
C GLU A 328 -16.92 12.26 13.31
N GLU A 329 -15.88 11.85 14.00
CA GLU A 329 -15.10 12.69 14.91
C GLU A 329 -13.78 13.17 14.28
N GLY A 330 -13.34 12.52 13.20
CA GLY A 330 -12.04 12.76 12.59
C GLY A 330 -10.89 12.16 13.41
N PHE A 331 -9.67 12.26 12.85
CA PHE A 331 -8.49 11.58 13.40
C PHE A 331 -8.23 11.93 14.86
N GLU A 332 -8.09 13.23 15.19
CA GLU A 332 -7.58 13.64 16.50
C GLU A 332 -8.55 13.31 17.64
N LYS A 333 -9.84 13.58 17.43
CA LYS A 333 -10.85 13.30 18.45
C LYS A 333 -11.08 11.80 18.62
N SER A 334 -11.06 11.02 17.54
CA SER A 334 -11.12 9.54 17.62
C SER A 334 -9.89 8.95 18.32
N PHE A 335 -8.71 9.51 18.03
CA PHE A 335 -7.46 9.16 18.68
C PHE A 335 -7.55 9.43 20.19
N SER A 336 -7.90 10.65 20.57
CA SER A 336 -8.01 11.06 21.98
C SER A 336 -9.04 10.23 22.75
N LYS A 337 -10.20 9.93 22.16
CA LYS A 337 -11.22 9.06 22.77
C LYS A 337 -10.73 7.63 22.97
N SER A 338 -9.87 7.13 22.07
CA SER A 338 -9.40 5.74 22.10
C SER A 338 -8.18 5.55 23.00
N PHE A 339 -7.27 6.54 23.03
CA PHE A 339 -5.98 6.44 23.71
C PHE A 339 -5.87 7.34 24.96
N GLY A 340 -6.90 8.12 25.26
CA GLY A 340 -7.01 8.98 26.45
C GLY A 340 -6.24 10.30 26.38
N ARG A 341 -5.40 10.50 25.36
CA ARG A 341 -4.57 11.69 25.12
C ARG A 341 -4.48 11.98 23.63
N SER A 342 -4.09 13.20 23.28
CA SER A 342 -3.91 13.59 21.88
C SER A 342 -2.78 12.80 21.21
N ALA A 343 -2.83 12.74 19.88
CA ALA A 343 -1.76 12.10 19.10
C ALA A 343 -0.42 12.80 19.32
N ASP A 344 -0.45 14.13 19.43
CA ASP A 344 0.73 14.94 19.66
C ASP A 344 1.40 14.62 21.01
N GLU A 345 0.61 14.57 22.08
CA GLU A 345 1.08 14.24 23.43
C GLU A 345 1.66 12.83 23.53
N LEU A 346 1.03 11.83 22.90
CA LEU A 346 1.54 10.45 22.93
C LEU A 346 2.77 10.29 22.04
N LEU A 347 2.83 10.96 20.89
CA LEU A 347 4.04 11.01 20.08
C LEU A 347 5.18 11.70 20.85
N GLN A 348 4.90 12.76 21.59
CA GLN A 348 5.89 13.41 22.43
C GLN A 348 6.42 12.46 23.52
N GLU A 349 5.52 11.81 24.28
CA GLU A 349 5.93 10.81 25.27
C GLU A 349 6.74 9.66 24.63
N PHE A 350 6.34 9.22 23.44
CA PHE A 350 7.05 8.19 22.71
C PHE A 350 8.49 8.61 22.39
N HIS A 351 8.68 9.81 21.83
CA HIS A 351 9.99 10.31 21.45
C HIS A 351 10.88 10.66 22.64
N GLU A 352 10.34 11.35 23.64
CA GLU A 352 11.12 11.90 24.76
C GLU A 352 11.34 10.89 25.88
N THR A 353 10.41 9.95 26.05
CA THR A 353 10.47 8.96 27.15
C THR A 353 10.68 7.54 26.63
N PHE A 354 9.84 7.05 25.72
CA PHE A 354 9.91 5.64 25.34
C PHE A 354 11.18 5.30 24.55
N LEU A 355 11.54 6.10 23.55
CA LEU A 355 12.73 5.88 22.72
C LEU A 355 14.05 6.11 23.47
N THR A 356 14.02 6.67 24.69
CA THR A 356 15.20 6.88 25.54
C THR A 356 15.42 5.76 26.57
N LEU A 357 14.47 4.83 26.70
CA LEU A 357 14.58 3.67 27.58
C LEU A 357 15.72 2.73 27.12
N ARG A 358 16.16 1.84 28.01
CA ARG A 358 17.05 0.75 27.58
C ARG A 358 16.25 -0.19 26.68
N ARG A 359 16.93 -0.78 25.69
CA ARG A 359 16.34 -1.76 24.76
C ARG A 359 15.54 -2.86 25.45
N ALA A 360 16.04 -3.39 26.56
CA ALA A 360 15.35 -4.42 27.33
C ALA A 360 13.99 -3.94 27.89
N GLU A 361 13.87 -2.67 28.24
CA GLU A 361 12.63 -2.05 28.74
C GLU A 361 11.65 -1.79 27.59
N MET A 362 12.13 -1.30 26.44
CA MET A 362 11.30 -1.15 25.24
C MET A 362 10.70 -2.50 24.81
N LEU A 363 11.48 -3.58 24.82
CA LEU A 363 11.00 -4.91 24.42
C LEU A 363 10.00 -5.54 25.40
N ARG A 364 9.84 -5.02 26.62
CA ARG A 364 8.87 -5.54 27.62
C ARG A 364 7.43 -5.19 27.31
N ILE A 365 7.18 -4.21 26.43
CA ILE A 365 5.80 -3.82 26.09
C ILE A 365 5.12 -4.80 25.14
N LEU A 366 5.91 -5.62 24.44
CA LEU A 366 5.42 -6.62 23.50
C LEU A 366 4.78 -7.80 24.27
N PRO A 367 3.71 -8.40 23.74
CA PRO A 367 2.97 -9.48 24.39
C PRO A 367 3.75 -10.80 24.50
#